data_AF-E6LRI2-F1
#
_entry.id   AF-E6LRI2-F1
#
_cell.length_a   1.000
_cell.length_b   1.000
_cell.length_c   1.000
_cell.angle_alpha   90.00
_cell.angle_beta   90.00
_cell.angle_gamma   90.00
#
_symmetry.space_group_name_H-M   'P 1'
#
loop_
_entity.id
_entity.type
_entity.pdbx_description
1 polymer ?
#
loop_
_entity_poly.entity_id
_entity_poly.type
_entity_poly.pdbx_seq_one_letter_code
_entity_poly.pdbx_strand_id
1 'polypeptide(L)'
;MRIENSEKEWERGEHIRMKKKTRLLIAVFFTVVSIIIFMMILIFFVLPKFDFMYVSADKHWQKEKIGDGDEKTGGTEIEKVKQGTNGIYFVYKDKLMYIDEADEQVREICKLQSEISGILVKDDTVFLRKQDEYDYGFYKVDSNKKIVRLFDASGKTSIEGENIYTLNSKYGLRKYDFNGNRISSNKAKFDVASINTVFDNYIFYIGYDGDDDVEVSIPKYYLFDANKINYKTRKLKLSRYYMQPEAGNTYWKEDVIPYDSVAKEVDKTVREGKIFDDITDKKLNDYELQSVELLPWSFSEVQDGYIYLYGEQRVTYRDKKYKEKLSTMEERLLNSEKIKRVTYTTIARMLCRINVDDIKNTSEDDYINYELVCYDLNKNWGGFIINNKNAYVLKEDEYFDSSKEDRNIYVYSMEVDTGLYKEIYRKKRFFIGNYSSEMFVTDKYIFIYEGSEYGVKECITRINRDGNNPVLVMDENGEIVMKQLEFKNEEKGGE
;
A
#
# COMPACT_ATOMS: atom_id res chain seq x y z
N MET A 1 66.43 68.77 7.90
CA MET A 1 67.01 67.45 8.28
C MET A 1 66.36 66.76 9.48
N ARG A 2 66.27 67.34 10.68
CA ARG A 2 65.69 66.62 11.86
C ARG A 2 64.15 66.47 11.82
N ILE A 3 63.44 67.38 11.16
CA ILE A 3 61.97 67.40 11.06
C ILE A 3 61.46 66.45 9.96
N GLU A 4 62.08 66.45 8.78
CA GLU A 4 61.74 65.53 7.67
C GLU A 4 61.94 64.05 8.02
N ASN A 5 62.90 63.73 8.89
CA ASN A 5 63.06 62.35 9.38
C ASN A 5 61.91 61.95 10.33
N SER A 6 61.34 62.88 11.08
CA SER A 6 60.26 62.58 12.02
C SER A 6 58.91 62.34 11.32
N GLU A 7 58.60 63.09 10.25
CA GLU A 7 57.40 62.84 9.44
C GLU A 7 57.48 61.50 8.70
N LYS A 8 58.64 61.19 8.10
CA LYS A 8 58.85 59.90 7.43
C LYS A 8 58.78 58.71 8.37
N GLU A 9 59.16 58.87 9.65
CA GLU A 9 59.00 57.82 10.66
C GLU A 9 57.55 57.68 11.14
N TRP A 10 56.82 58.80 11.27
CA TRP A 10 55.40 58.79 11.62
C TRP A 10 54.52 58.16 10.54
N GLU A 11 54.70 58.55 9.27
CA GLU A 11 54.00 57.93 8.12
C GLU A 11 54.30 56.44 7.99
N ARG A 12 55.56 56.04 8.24
CA ARG A 12 55.97 54.63 8.24
C ARG A 12 55.31 53.86 9.40
N GLY A 13 55.18 54.49 10.57
CA GLY A 13 54.47 53.94 11.73
C GLY A 13 52.97 53.75 11.49
N GLU A 14 52.30 54.75 10.93
CA GLU A 14 50.89 54.70 10.51
C GLU A 14 50.65 53.60 9.45
N HIS A 15 51.51 53.53 8.42
CA HIS A 15 51.42 52.51 7.39
C HIS A 15 51.62 51.08 7.93
N ILE A 16 52.55 50.88 8.88
CA ILE A 16 52.74 49.59 9.57
C ILE A 16 51.52 49.24 10.43
N ARG A 17 50.95 50.21 11.15
CA ARG A 17 49.76 50.03 11.99
C ARG A 17 48.52 49.66 11.16
N MET A 18 48.30 50.36 10.04
CA MET A 18 47.24 50.07 9.08
C MET A 18 47.40 48.67 8.47
N LYS A 19 48.61 48.31 8.02
CA LYS A 19 48.89 46.97 7.47
C LYS A 19 48.68 45.85 8.51
N LYS A 20 48.99 46.09 9.78
CA LYS A 20 48.75 45.15 10.89
C LYS A 20 47.25 44.99 11.20
N LYS A 21 46.49 46.10 11.21
CA LYS A 21 45.02 46.08 11.39
C LYS A 21 44.31 45.36 10.25
N THR A 22 44.71 45.61 9.00
CA THR A 22 44.16 44.91 7.82
C THR A 22 44.49 43.42 7.85
N ARG A 23 45.72 43.03 8.21
CA ARG A 23 46.09 41.61 8.38
C ARG A 23 45.28 40.92 9.48
N LEU A 24 45.03 41.61 10.60
CA LEU A 24 44.19 41.08 11.69
C LEU A 24 42.74 40.89 11.24
N LEU A 25 42.16 41.87 10.53
CA LEU A 25 40.81 41.76 9.97
C LEU A 25 40.68 40.60 8.98
N ILE A 26 41.68 40.44 8.10
CA ILE A 26 41.74 39.30 7.16
C ILE A 26 41.83 37.97 7.91
N ALA A 27 42.69 37.87 8.93
CA ALA A 27 42.82 36.66 9.74
C ALA A 27 41.50 36.31 10.45
N VAL A 28 40.84 37.28 11.09
CA VAL A 28 39.54 37.09 11.73
C VAL A 28 38.48 36.64 10.73
N PHE A 29 38.42 37.27 9.54
CA PHE A 29 37.50 36.88 8.48
C PHE A 29 37.73 35.43 8.05
N PHE A 30 38.98 35.02 7.79
CA PHE A 30 39.30 33.64 7.46
C PHE A 30 38.95 32.67 8.59
N THR A 31 39.22 33.01 9.85
CA THR A 31 38.84 32.18 10.99
C THR A 31 37.33 31.98 11.07
N VAL A 32 36.54 33.05 10.91
CA VAL A 32 35.07 32.97 10.93
C VAL A 32 34.56 32.12 9.76
N VAL A 33 35.07 32.34 8.55
CA VAL A 33 34.71 31.54 7.36
C VAL A 33 35.05 30.06 7.57
N SER A 34 36.24 29.75 8.10
CA SER A 34 36.63 28.37 8.41
C SER A 34 35.72 27.71 9.45
N ILE A 35 35.31 28.43 10.49
CA ILE A 35 34.37 27.92 11.50
C ILE A 35 33.01 27.65 10.86
N ILE A 36 32.51 28.55 10.01
CA ILE A 36 31.23 28.33 9.29
C ILE A 36 31.32 27.10 8.40
N ILE A 37 32.39 26.94 7.62
CA ILE A 37 32.60 25.76 6.78
C ILE A 37 32.64 24.49 7.64
N PHE A 38 33.36 24.51 8.75
CA PHE A 38 33.44 23.36 9.66
C PHE A 38 32.07 23.00 10.26
N MET A 39 31.29 24.00 10.68
CA MET A 39 29.92 23.80 11.18
C MET A 39 29.01 23.23 10.09
N MET A 40 29.10 23.71 8.86
CA MET A 40 28.35 23.17 7.72
C MET A 40 28.72 21.70 7.48
N ILE A 41 30.02 21.35 7.52
CA ILE A 41 30.44 19.96 7.37
C ILE A 41 29.84 19.08 8.49
N LEU A 42 29.89 19.57 9.73
CA LEU A 42 29.34 18.87 10.88
C LEU A 42 27.82 18.63 10.71
N ILE A 43 27.07 19.67 10.35
CA ILE A 43 25.61 19.63 10.19
C ILE A 43 25.19 18.76 9.00
N PHE A 44 25.86 18.79 7.86
CA PHE A 44 25.38 18.08 6.66
C PHE A 44 25.95 16.67 6.49
N PHE A 45 27.09 16.35 7.10
CA PHE A 45 27.78 15.07 6.87
C PHE A 45 28.01 14.21 8.11
N VAL A 46 28.18 14.83 9.29
CA VAL A 46 28.50 14.10 10.53
C VAL A 46 27.25 13.85 11.36
N LEU A 47 26.54 14.91 11.75
CA LEU A 47 25.34 14.84 12.58
C LEU A 47 24.22 13.95 12.02
N PRO A 48 23.96 13.88 10.70
CA PRO A 48 22.93 13.00 10.17
C PRO A 48 23.20 11.50 10.35
N LYS A 49 24.37 11.10 10.85
CA LYS A 49 24.68 9.71 11.18
C LYS A 49 24.18 9.28 12.56
N PHE A 50 23.68 10.22 13.37
CA PHE A 50 23.23 9.93 14.72
C PHE A 50 21.71 9.95 14.82
N ASP A 51 21.12 8.89 15.37
CA ASP A 51 19.67 8.72 15.45
C ASP A 51 18.96 9.78 16.30
N PHE A 52 19.63 10.34 17.32
CA PHE A 52 19.06 11.40 18.16
C PHE A 52 18.82 12.71 17.41
N MET A 53 19.40 12.87 16.22
CA MET A 53 19.16 14.02 15.34
C MET A 53 17.88 13.90 14.51
N TYR A 54 17.17 12.77 14.61
CA TYR A 54 15.95 12.52 13.86
C TYR A 54 14.73 12.58 14.78
N VAL A 55 13.75 13.38 14.39
CA VAL A 55 12.52 13.63 15.15
C VAL A 55 11.29 13.21 14.35
N SER A 56 10.16 12.99 15.02
CA SER A 56 8.89 12.73 14.36
C SER A 56 8.37 13.96 13.61
N ALA A 57 7.47 13.74 12.64
CA ALA A 57 6.92 14.82 11.80
C ALA A 57 6.32 15.96 12.62
N ASP A 58 5.50 15.64 13.63
CA ASP A 58 4.83 16.57 14.55
C ASP A 58 5.79 17.49 15.32
N LYS A 59 7.01 17.00 15.60
CA LYS A 59 8.05 17.71 16.34
C LYS A 59 9.04 18.46 15.44
N HIS A 60 8.98 18.25 14.13
CA HIS A 60 9.90 18.88 13.20
C HIS A 60 9.53 20.34 12.95
N TRP A 61 10.51 21.24 12.87
CA TRP A 61 10.26 22.68 12.67
C TRP A 61 9.70 23.02 11.27
N GLN A 62 9.86 22.11 10.30
CA GLN A 62 9.25 22.17 8.97
C GLN A 62 8.04 21.24 8.82
N LYS A 63 7.32 20.92 9.91
CA LYS A 63 6.18 19.99 9.86
C LYS A 63 5.13 20.33 8.80
N GLU A 64 4.92 21.61 8.50
CA GLU A 64 3.99 22.07 7.45
C GLU A 64 4.45 21.71 6.02
N LYS A 65 5.72 21.32 5.85
CA LYS A 65 6.29 20.80 4.59
C LYS A 65 6.38 19.27 4.56
N ILE A 66 6.02 18.61 5.66
CA ILE A 66 6.12 17.17 5.85
C ILE A 66 4.71 16.61 5.70
N GLY A 67 4.46 15.98 4.56
CA GLY A 67 3.13 15.54 4.13
C GLY A 67 2.85 16.17 2.77
N ASP A 68 2.57 15.33 1.77
CA ASP A 68 2.34 15.79 0.40
C ASP A 68 0.86 15.78 0.01
N GLY A 69 -0.01 15.13 0.81
CA GLY A 69 -1.38 14.79 0.43
C GLY A 69 -2.48 15.36 1.32
N ASP A 70 -3.72 15.10 0.92
CA ASP A 70 -4.89 15.15 1.81
C ASP A 70 -4.72 14.07 2.88
N GLU A 71 -4.94 14.42 4.16
CA GLU A 71 -4.82 13.50 5.31
C GLU A 71 -5.66 12.21 5.13
N LYS A 72 -6.64 12.21 4.22
CA LYS A 72 -7.57 11.11 3.97
C LYS A 72 -7.22 10.22 2.78
N THR A 73 -6.19 10.55 1.99
CA THR A 73 -5.77 9.76 0.82
C THR A 73 -4.26 9.60 0.79
N GLY A 74 -3.79 8.39 0.50
CA GLY A 74 -2.35 8.11 0.41
C GLY A 74 -1.82 8.18 -1.02
N GLY A 75 -0.64 7.59 -1.23
CA GLY A 75 -0.05 7.46 -2.55
C GLY A 75 -0.86 6.54 -3.46
N THR A 76 -1.27 7.08 -4.61
CA THR A 76 -1.93 6.32 -5.67
C THR A 76 -0.90 5.61 -6.54
N GLU A 77 -1.01 4.30 -6.66
CA GLU A 77 -0.06 3.44 -7.34
C GLU A 77 -0.32 3.34 -8.83
N ILE A 78 0.70 2.89 -9.54
CA ILE A 78 0.64 2.68 -10.98
C ILE A 78 -0.31 1.52 -11.33
N GLU A 79 -1.26 1.77 -12.24
CA GLU A 79 -2.25 0.77 -12.68
C GLU A 79 -2.49 0.87 -14.19
N LYS A 80 -3.19 -0.10 -14.80
CA LYS A 80 -3.52 -0.03 -16.23
C LYS A 80 -4.60 0.99 -16.55
N VAL A 81 -5.43 1.39 -15.58
CA VAL A 81 -6.53 2.36 -15.78
C VAL A 81 -6.47 3.41 -14.68
N LYS A 82 -6.58 4.68 -15.04
CA LYS A 82 -6.65 5.79 -14.07
C LYS A 82 -7.61 6.89 -14.54
N GLN A 83 -8.35 7.44 -13.59
CA GLN A 83 -9.19 8.62 -13.77
C GLN A 83 -8.30 9.86 -13.91
N GLY A 84 -8.54 10.66 -14.95
CA GLY A 84 -8.03 12.03 -15.09
C GLY A 84 -9.13 13.05 -14.91
N THR A 85 -8.81 14.34 -15.04
CA THR A 85 -9.79 15.43 -14.84
C THR A 85 -10.93 15.43 -15.85
N ASN A 86 -10.65 15.11 -17.11
CA ASN A 86 -11.62 15.25 -18.23
C ASN A 86 -12.04 13.91 -18.85
N GLY A 87 -11.59 12.79 -18.29
CA GLY A 87 -11.81 11.46 -18.85
C GLY A 87 -10.91 10.41 -18.22
N ILE A 88 -10.92 9.22 -18.81
CA ILE A 88 -10.24 8.04 -18.25
C ILE A 88 -9.12 7.60 -19.18
N TYR A 89 -7.93 7.45 -18.64
CA TYR A 89 -6.78 6.89 -19.34
C TYR A 89 -6.69 5.40 -19.05
N PHE A 90 -6.38 4.62 -20.07
CA PHE A 90 -6.17 3.19 -19.90
C PHE A 90 -5.12 2.64 -20.86
N VAL A 91 -4.48 1.56 -20.46
CA VAL A 91 -3.44 0.89 -21.24
C VAL A 91 -4.04 -0.28 -21.99
N TYR A 92 -3.62 -0.46 -23.24
CA TYR A 92 -3.75 -1.71 -23.96
C TYR A 92 -2.39 -2.06 -24.56
N LYS A 93 -1.68 -3.01 -23.93
CA LYS A 93 -0.31 -3.40 -24.30
C LYS A 93 0.64 -2.20 -24.43
N ASP A 94 1.06 -1.86 -25.65
CA ASP A 94 1.99 -0.77 -25.95
C ASP A 94 1.28 0.58 -26.25
N LYS A 95 -0.05 0.63 -26.13
CA LYS A 95 -0.87 1.81 -26.41
C LYS A 95 -1.43 2.44 -25.15
N LEU A 96 -1.34 3.77 -25.08
CA LEU A 96 -2.12 4.58 -24.16
C LEU A 96 -3.40 5.02 -24.85
N MET A 97 -4.53 4.68 -24.24
CA MET A 97 -5.87 4.98 -24.71
C MET A 97 -6.55 5.99 -23.78
N TYR A 98 -7.58 6.65 -24.29
CA TYR A 98 -8.36 7.64 -23.54
C TYR A 98 -9.84 7.54 -23.89
N ILE A 99 -10.70 7.58 -22.86
CA ILE A 99 -12.15 7.73 -22.99
C ILE A 99 -12.54 9.14 -22.56
N ASP A 100 -13.12 9.89 -23.49
CA ASP A 100 -13.64 11.24 -23.22
C ASP A 100 -14.90 11.18 -22.35
N GLU A 101 -14.99 12.01 -21.32
CA GLU A 101 -16.15 12.00 -20.41
C GLU A 101 -17.43 12.53 -21.08
N ALA A 102 -17.30 13.51 -21.98
CA ALA A 102 -18.44 14.18 -22.61
C ALA A 102 -19.14 13.29 -23.65
N ASP A 103 -18.34 12.61 -24.48
CA ASP A 103 -18.84 11.93 -25.68
C ASP A 103 -18.64 10.41 -25.63
N GLU A 104 -17.96 9.90 -24.59
CA GLU A 104 -17.57 8.50 -24.40
C GLU A 104 -16.77 7.89 -25.56
N GLN A 105 -16.17 8.74 -26.40
CA GLN A 105 -15.32 8.30 -27.50
C GLN A 105 -13.98 7.80 -26.99
N VAL A 106 -13.56 6.66 -27.53
CA VAL A 106 -12.26 6.06 -27.26
C VAL A 106 -11.27 6.45 -28.35
N ARG A 107 -10.10 6.92 -27.94
CA ARG A 107 -9.01 7.30 -28.86
C ARG A 107 -7.66 6.84 -28.35
N GLU A 108 -6.77 6.50 -29.27
CA GLU A 108 -5.35 6.30 -28.98
C GLU A 108 -4.68 7.66 -28.76
N ILE A 109 -3.93 7.80 -27.67
CA ILE A 109 -3.15 9.01 -27.34
C ILE A 109 -1.74 8.88 -27.87
N CYS A 110 -1.09 7.74 -27.58
CA CYS A 110 0.24 7.43 -28.06
C CYS A 110 0.51 5.93 -28.02
N LYS A 111 1.51 5.51 -28.80
CA LYS A 111 2.02 4.14 -28.86
C LYS A 111 3.52 4.12 -28.59
N LEU A 112 3.96 3.15 -27.79
CA LEU A 112 5.36 2.93 -27.45
C LEU A 112 5.93 1.76 -28.25
N GLN A 113 7.26 1.62 -28.24
CA GLN A 113 7.95 0.47 -28.86
C GLN A 113 7.88 -0.80 -28.00
N SER A 114 7.59 -0.64 -26.71
CA SER A 114 7.48 -1.72 -25.73
C SER A 114 6.21 -1.55 -24.91
N GLU A 115 5.84 -2.61 -24.19
CA GLU A 115 4.64 -2.66 -23.37
C GLU A 115 4.66 -1.58 -22.28
N ILE A 116 3.50 -0.96 -22.06
CA ILE A 116 3.25 -0.06 -20.95
C ILE A 116 2.77 -0.92 -19.78
N SER A 117 3.56 -1.01 -18.71
CA SER A 117 3.16 -1.75 -17.50
C SER A 117 2.01 -1.10 -16.74
N GLY A 118 1.87 0.22 -16.85
CA GLY A 118 0.81 0.98 -16.22
C GLY A 118 1.05 2.47 -16.30
N ILE A 119 0.11 3.22 -15.73
CA ILE A 119 0.04 4.67 -15.74
C ILE A 119 -0.25 5.25 -14.37
N LEU A 120 0.19 6.49 -14.21
CA LEU A 120 -0.18 7.37 -13.12
C LEU A 120 -0.75 8.65 -13.75
N VAL A 121 -1.82 9.17 -13.20
CA VAL A 121 -2.49 10.37 -13.71
C VAL A 121 -2.65 11.34 -12.56
N LYS A 122 -2.21 12.57 -12.78
CA LYS A 122 -2.46 13.70 -11.88
C LYS A 122 -2.99 14.84 -12.74
N ASP A 123 -4.25 15.19 -12.49
CA ASP A 123 -5.01 16.14 -13.29
C ASP A 123 -5.06 15.69 -14.77
N ASP A 124 -4.46 16.46 -15.68
CA ASP A 124 -4.30 16.12 -17.10
C ASP A 124 -2.89 15.61 -17.45
N THR A 125 -2.01 15.46 -16.46
CA THR A 125 -0.65 14.94 -16.67
C THR A 125 -0.63 13.43 -16.51
N VAL A 126 -0.15 12.74 -17.56
CA VAL A 126 0.00 11.28 -17.57
C VAL A 126 1.47 10.91 -17.47
N PHE A 127 1.77 10.03 -16.53
CA PHE A 127 3.06 9.35 -16.42
C PHE A 127 2.93 7.89 -16.80
N LEU A 128 3.95 7.37 -17.47
CA LEU A 128 3.98 6.02 -18.02
C LEU A 128 5.17 5.26 -17.48
N ARG A 129 4.98 3.98 -17.22
CA ARG A 129 6.08 3.06 -16.94
C ARG A 129 6.17 2.02 -18.03
N LYS A 130 7.35 1.93 -18.64
CA LYS A 130 7.66 0.85 -19.57
C LYS A 130 8.10 -0.41 -18.84
N GLN A 131 7.81 -1.54 -19.45
CA GLN A 131 8.35 -2.83 -19.04
C GLN A 131 9.03 -3.48 -20.24
N ASP A 132 10.35 -3.50 -20.20
CA ASP A 132 11.20 -4.27 -21.10
C ASP A 132 12.41 -4.78 -20.29
N GLU A 133 13.06 -5.86 -20.74
CA GLU A 133 14.24 -6.50 -20.12
C GLU A 133 15.36 -5.48 -19.83
N TYR A 134 15.42 -4.40 -20.60
CA TYR A 134 16.49 -3.37 -20.54
C TYR A 134 16.01 -1.95 -20.19
N ASP A 135 14.70 -1.69 -20.11
CA ASP A 135 14.15 -0.33 -19.92
C ASP A 135 13.13 -0.28 -18.78
N TYR A 136 13.60 0.20 -17.62
CA TYR A 136 12.79 0.54 -16.45
C TYR A 136 12.54 2.06 -16.37
N GLY A 137 12.45 2.70 -17.53
CA GLY A 137 12.24 4.13 -17.64
C GLY A 137 10.86 4.55 -17.17
N PHE A 138 10.83 5.68 -16.46
CA PHE A 138 9.62 6.42 -16.13
C PHE A 138 9.49 7.60 -17.09
N TYR A 139 8.30 7.78 -17.66
CA TYR A 139 8.04 8.73 -18.73
C TYR A 139 6.87 9.65 -18.40
N LYS A 140 6.80 10.78 -19.09
CA LYS A 140 5.70 11.73 -19.04
C LYS A 140 5.19 11.98 -20.44
N VAL A 141 3.87 12.07 -20.58
CA VAL A 141 3.22 12.58 -21.79
C VAL A 141 3.21 14.11 -21.70
N ASP A 142 3.91 14.78 -22.60
CA ASP A 142 3.94 16.24 -22.66
C ASP A 142 2.64 16.81 -23.24
N SER A 143 2.50 18.14 -23.21
CA SER A 143 1.31 18.84 -23.74
C SER A 143 1.10 18.63 -25.25
N ASN A 144 2.13 18.21 -25.99
CA ASN A 144 2.05 17.87 -27.41
C ASN A 144 1.80 16.37 -27.64
N LYS A 145 1.44 15.63 -26.59
CA LYS A 145 1.24 14.16 -26.60
C LYS A 145 2.51 13.38 -26.96
N LYS A 146 3.69 13.98 -26.81
CA LYS A 146 4.98 13.30 -26.98
C LYS A 146 5.42 12.70 -25.66
N ILE A 147 6.15 11.60 -25.76
CA ILE A 147 6.63 10.86 -24.60
C ILE A 147 8.05 11.33 -24.29
N VAL A 148 8.26 11.83 -23.09
CA VAL A 148 9.55 12.31 -22.59
C VAL A 148 10.00 11.40 -21.44
N ARG A 149 11.24 10.88 -21.51
CA ARG A 149 11.83 10.11 -20.41
C ARG A 149 12.18 11.06 -19.27
N LEU A 150 11.80 10.71 -18.05
CA LEU A 150 12.12 11.46 -16.84
C LEU A 150 13.35 10.89 -16.14
N PHE A 151 13.30 9.62 -15.73
CA PHE A 151 14.37 8.96 -14.98
C PHE A 151 14.23 7.43 -15.06
N ASP A 152 15.26 6.74 -14.59
CA ASP A 152 15.24 5.28 -14.45
C ASP A 152 14.86 4.91 -13.03
N ALA A 153 13.81 4.11 -12.89
CA ALA A 153 13.37 3.62 -11.60
C ALA A 153 12.90 2.18 -11.65
N SER A 154 13.49 1.37 -10.78
CA SER A 154 12.99 0.06 -10.42
C SER A 154 12.13 0.16 -9.14
N GLY A 155 11.28 -0.84 -8.89
CA GLY A 155 10.43 -0.88 -7.70
C GLY A 155 8.98 -0.45 -7.94
N LYS A 156 8.17 -0.34 -6.88
CA LYS A 156 6.78 0.12 -6.96
C LYS A 156 6.74 1.64 -7.08
N THR A 157 5.82 2.17 -7.88
CA THR A 157 5.72 3.62 -8.13
C THR A 157 4.33 4.13 -7.77
N SER A 158 4.27 5.26 -7.09
CA SER A 158 3.03 5.95 -6.74
C SER A 158 3.15 7.47 -6.87
N ILE A 159 2.03 8.16 -6.90
CA ILE A 159 1.93 9.61 -6.78
C ILE A 159 1.24 9.94 -5.47
N GLU A 160 1.83 10.84 -4.69
CA GLU A 160 1.21 11.45 -3.52
C GLU A 160 1.47 12.96 -3.61
N GLY A 161 0.39 13.76 -3.58
CA GLY A 161 0.49 15.20 -3.81
C GLY A 161 1.05 15.56 -5.18
N GLU A 162 2.12 16.35 -5.18
CA GLU A 162 2.88 16.78 -6.37
C GLU A 162 4.18 15.99 -6.58
N ASN A 163 4.30 14.81 -5.96
CA ASN A 163 5.54 14.04 -5.98
C ASN A 163 5.32 12.61 -6.49
N ILE A 164 6.33 12.10 -7.16
CA ILE A 164 6.42 10.70 -7.57
C ILE A 164 7.31 9.96 -6.57
N TYR A 165 6.79 8.87 -6.03
CA TYR A 165 7.49 7.98 -5.13
C TYR A 165 7.89 6.70 -5.85
N THR A 166 9.13 6.26 -5.64
CA THR A 166 9.59 4.94 -6.09
C THR A 166 10.15 4.20 -4.89
N LEU A 167 9.58 3.04 -4.58
CA LEU A 167 10.04 2.19 -3.48
C LEU A 167 10.71 0.93 -4.02
N ASN A 168 11.98 0.74 -3.65
CA ASN A 168 12.78 -0.41 -4.07
C ASN A 168 13.64 -0.90 -2.91
N SER A 169 13.77 -2.20 -2.72
CA SER A 169 14.60 -2.77 -1.63
C SER A 169 16.08 -2.37 -1.66
N LYS A 170 16.66 -2.22 -2.85
CA LYS A 170 18.07 -1.82 -2.99
C LYS A 170 18.29 -0.36 -2.64
N TYR A 171 17.34 0.49 -3.02
CA TYR A 171 17.51 1.94 -3.00
C TYR A 171 16.65 2.66 -1.95
N GLY A 172 15.75 1.95 -1.27
CA GLY A 172 14.75 2.49 -0.36
C GLY A 172 13.67 3.29 -1.08
N LEU A 173 13.09 4.24 -0.35
CA LEU A 173 12.12 5.19 -0.87
C LEU A 173 12.85 6.37 -1.52
N ARG A 174 12.52 6.66 -2.77
CA ARG A 174 12.97 7.87 -3.46
C ARG A 174 11.78 8.73 -3.84
N LYS A 175 11.96 10.03 -3.72
CA LYS A 175 10.97 11.06 -4.04
C LYS A 175 11.47 11.91 -5.20
N TYR A 176 10.62 12.16 -6.17
CA TYR A 176 10.93 12.97 -7.35
C TYR A 176 9.84 14.01 -7.58
N ASP A 177 10.22 15.15 -8.16
CA ASP A 177 9.25 16.07 -8.73
C ASP A 177 8.70 15.53 -10.08
N PHE A 178 7.66 16.18 -10.61
CA PHE A 178 7.06 15.82 -11.90
C PHE A 178 7.92 16.15 -13.14
N ASN A 179 9.12 16.71 -12.94
CA ASN A 179 10.14 16.90 -13.97
C ASN A 179 11.22 15.81 -13.90
N GLY A 180 11.14 14.89 -12.93
CA GLY A 180 12.09 13.81 -12.74
C GLY A 180 13.31 14.16 -11.91
N ASN A 181 13.37 15.34 -11.29
CA ASN A 181 14.46 15.68 -10.38
C ASN A 181 14.25 14.97 -9.05
N ARG A 182 15.29 14.29 -8.57
CA ARG A 182 15.23 13.61 -7.27
C ARG A 182 15.29 14.62 -6.13
N ILE A 183 14.25 14.61 -5.31
CA ILE A 183 14.12 15.42 -4.10
C ILE A 183 14.81 14.72 -2.92
N SER A 184 14.57 13.42 -2.75
CA SER A 184 15.15 12.64 -1.65
C SER A 184 15.40 11.17 -2.01
N SER A 185 16.27 10.53 -1.23
CA SER A 185 16.56 9.10 -1.31
C SER A 185 16.85 8.60 0.10
N ASN A 186 15.92 7.83 0.65
CA ASN A 186 15.94 7.41 2.05
C ASN A 186 15.88 5.89 2.13
N LYS A 187 16.87 5.29 2.78
CA LYS A 187 16.96 3.84 2.90
C LYS A 187 16.01 3.37 4.00
N ALA A 188 14.89 2.77 3.61
CA ALA A 188 14.04 2.00 4.52
C ALA A 188 14.55 0.55 4.60
N LYS A 189 14.37 -0.10 5.75
CA LYS A 189 14.48 -1.56 5.84
C LYS A 189 13.18 -2.12 5.28
N PHE A 190 13.25 -2.62 4.06
CA PHE A 190 12.12 -3.16 3.32
C PHE A 190 12.64 -4.30 2.44
N ASP A 191 11.99 -5.46 2.48
CA ASP A 191 12.38 -6.62 1.67
C ASP A 191 11.69 -6.61 0.29
N VAL A 192 12.42 -7.07 -0.73
CA VAL A 192 12.16 -6.90 -2.17
C VAL A 192 10.82 -7.46 -2.63
N ALA A 193 10.22 -8.38 -1.88
CA ALA A 193 9.06 -9.16 -2.28
C ALA A 193 7.73 -8.76 -1.62
N SER A 194 7.71 -7.72 -0.77
CA SER A 194 6.51 -7.42 0.05
C SER A 194 5.49 -6.51 -0.66
N ILE A 195 4.21 -6.87 -0.55
CA ILE A 195 3.07 -5.98 -0.89
C ILE A 195 3.22 -4.74 -0.01
N ASN A 196 3.29 -3.56 -0.62
CA ASN A 196 3.58 -2.28 0.04
C ASN A 196 2.67 -1.16 -0.46
N THR A 197 2.43 -0.15 0.37
CA THR A 197 1.89 1.16 -0.05
C THR A 197 2.62 2.27 0.70
N VAL A 198 2.61 3.47 0.13
CA VAL A 198 3.24 4.67 0.71
C VAL A 198 2.18 5.72 0.97
N PHE A 199 2.21 6.30 2.17
CA PHE A 199 1.37 7.45 2.53
C PHE A 199 2.12 8.33 3.53
N ASP A 200 2.14 9.64 3.37
CA ASP A 200 2.86 10.60 4.22
C ASP A 200 4.33 10.21 4.49
N ASN A 201 5.01 9.60 3.52
CA ASN A 201 6.33 8.93 3.65
C ASN A 201 6.39 7.71 4.58
N TYR A 202 5.30 7.31 5.25
CA TYR A 202 5.16 6.00 5.86
C TYR A 202 5.18 4.93 4.78
N ILE A 203 5.73 3.77 5.11
CA ILE A 203 5.71 2.61 4.22
C ILE A 203 5.01 1.51 4.99
N PHE A 204 3.85 1.10 4.52
CA PHE A 204 3.06 0.01 5.07
C PHE A 204 3.23 -1.21 4.19
N TYR A 205 3.52 -2.36 4.77
CA TYR A 205 3.79 -3.57 4.01
C TYR A 205 3.50 -4.84 4.81
N ILE A 206 3.35 -5.96 4.12
CA ILE A 206 3.31 -7.30 4.74
C ILE A 206 4.71 -7.91 4.63
N GLY A 207 5.31 -8.33 5.75
CA GLY A 207 6.65 -8.90 5.79
C GLY A 207 6.78 -10.21 4.99
N TYR A 208 7.99 -10.51 4.52
CA TYR A 208 8.34 -11.78 3.87
C TYR A 208 9.30 -12.55 4.78
N ASP A 209 8.84 -13.69 5.32
CA ASP A 209 9.62 -14.81 5.90
C ASP A 209 8.73 -15.67 6.83
N GLY A 210 7.56 -16.12 6.34
CA GLY A 210 6.68 -17.04 7.07
C GLY A 210 5.99 -16.47 8.32
N ASP A 211 6.19 -15.18 8.60
CA ASP A 211 5.58 -14.47 9.73
C ASP A 211 4.26 -13.75 9.37
N ASP A 212 3.90 -13.60 8.08
CA ASP A 212 2.68 -12.93 7.55
C ASP A 212 2.29 -11.61 8.27
N ASP A 213 3.25 -10.98 8.94
CA ASP A 213 3.04 -9.85 9.82
C ASP A 213 2.92 -8.57 9.00
N VAL A 214 2.00 -7.70 9.41
CA VAL A 214 1.91 -6.35 8.86
C VAL A 214 2.92 -5.46 9.58
N GLU A 215 3.75 -4.75 8.82
CA GLU A 215 4.77 -3.83 9.32
C GLU A 215 4.58 -2.42 8.78
N VAL A 216 5.03 -1.44 9.56
CA VAL A 216 5.08 -0.04 9.13
C VAL A 216 6.46 0.55 9.40
N SER A 217 7.07 1.12 8.35
CA SER A 217 8.26 1.96 8.48
C SER A 217 7.84 3.40 8.75
N ILE A 218 8.09 3.85 9.97
CA ILE A 218 7.74 5.18 10.45
C ILE A 218 8.86 6.16 10.09
N PRO A 219 8.56 7.26 9.37
CA PRO A 219 9.55 8.25 9.01
C PRO A 219 9.95 9.09 10.22
N LYS A 220 11.26 9.30 10.38
CA LYS A 220 11.85 10.29 11.26
C LYS A 220 12.70 11.24 10.45
N TYR A 221 12.56 12.53 10.69
CA TYR A 221 13.10 13.61 9.88
C TYR A 221 14.34 14.19 10.54
N TYR A 222 15.39 14.37 9.75
CA TYR A 222 16.62 14.99 10.24
C TYR A 222 16.34 16.44 10.64
N LEU A 223 16.75 16.81 11.85
CA LEU A 223 16.43 18.12 12.47
C LEU A 223 16.69 19.34 11.58
N PHE A 224 17.66 19.28 10.66
CA PHE A 224 18.01 20.41 9.79
C PHE A 224 17.60 20.24 8.32
N ASP A 225 17.01 19.10 7.92
CA ASP A 225 16.58 18.83 6.54
C ASP A 225 15.44 17.79 6.50
N ALA A 226 14.22 18.24 6.22
CA ALA A 226 13.04 17.38 6.10
C ALA A 226 13.11 16.37 4.96
N ASN A 227 14.00 16.53 3.97
CA ASN A 227 14.14 15.55 2.89
C ASN A 227 14.98 14.34 3.30
N LYS A 228 15.71 14.44 4.43
CA LYS A 228 16.55 13.37 4.95
C LYS A 228 15.81 12.60 6.03
N ILE A 229 15.38 11.40 5.68
CA ILE A 229 14.50 10.57 6.49
C ILE A 229 15.26 9.31 6.92
N ASN A 230 15.16 8.99 8.20
CA ASN A 230 15.50 7.68 8.73
C ASN A 230 14.23 6.94 9.13
N TYR A 231 14.22 5.63 9.00
CA TYR A 231 13.03 4.82 9.27
C TYR A 231 13.19 4.00 10.53
N LYS A 232 12.13 4.00 11.34
CA LYS A 232 11.94 3.03 12.41
C LYS A 232 10.80 2.10 12.04
N THR A 233 11.11 0.83 11.82
CA THR A 233 10.13 -0.20 11.50
C THR A 233 9.51 -0.77 12.78
N ARG A 234 8.21 -1.06 12.75
CA ARG A 234 7.53 -1.87 13.77
C ARG A 234 6.54 -2.85 13.14
N LYS A 235 6.28 -3.95 13.84
CA LYS A 235 5.19 -4.89 13.56
C LYS A 235 3.88 -4.38 14.16
N LEU A 236 2.79 -4.45 13.41
CA LEU A 236 1.45 -4.15 13.89
C LEU A 236 0.84 -5.41 14.50
N LYS A 237 0.57 -5.37 15.81
CA LYS A 237 -0.02 -6.51 16.53
C LYS A 237 -1.52 -6.61 16.24
N LEU A 238 -1.87 -7.41 15.22
CA LEU A 238 -3.25 -7.67 14.82
C LEU A 238 -3.86 -8.90 15.51
N SER A 239 -3.02 -9.87 15.89
CA SER A 239 -3.41 -11.12 16.52
C SER A 239 -3.42 -11.02 18.04
N ARG A 240 -4.52 -11.41 18.69
CA ARG A 240 -4.78 -11.21 20.13
C ARG A 240 -4.94 -12.54 20.86
N TYR A 241 -4.32 -12.65 22.03
CA TYR A 241 -4.28 -13.87 22.84
C TYR A 241 -4.87 -13.61 24.25
N TYR A 242 -5.80 -14.46 24.69
CA TYR A 242 -6.57 -14.24 25.92
C TYR A 242 -6.37 -15.32 26.99
N MET A 243 -5.66 -16.40 26.66
CA MET A 243 -5.33 -17.49 27.59
C MET A 243 -3.83 -17.74 27.63
N GLN A 244 -3.33 -18.17 28.79
CA GLN A 244 -1.93 -18.54 28.96
C GLN A 244 -1.51 -19.65 27.96
N PRO A 245 -0.32 -19.52 27.34
CA PRO A 245 0.16 -20.52 26.41
C PRO A 245 0.51 -21.82 27.14
N GLU A 246 0.31 -22.94 26.45
CA GLU A 246 0.75 -24.27 26.84
C GLU A 246 1.86 -24.72 25.88
N ALA A 247 2.59 -25.79 26.25
CA ALA A 247 3.63 -26.34 25.40
C ALA A 247 3.07 -26.68 24.00
N GLY A 248 3.65 -26.08 22.95
CA GLY A 248 3.19 -26.23 21.56
C GLY A 248 2.35 -25.06 21.02
N ASN A 249 2.06 -24.04 21.83
CA ASN A 249 1.57 -22.75 21.32
C ASN A 249 2.72 -21.90 20.77
N THR A 250 2.38 -20.95 19.89
CA THR A 250 3.32 -20.09 19.16
C THR A 250 3.51 -18.70 19.78
N TYR A 251 2.72 -18.35 20.81
CA TYR A 251 2.73 -17.05 21.48
C TYR A 251 3.23 -17.15 22.93
N TRP A 252 3.71 -16.03 23.47
CA TRP A 252 4.31 -15.97 24.80
C TRP A 252 3.32 -15.52 25.86
N LYS A 253 3.72 -15.63 27.13
CA LYS A 253 2.89 -15.25 28.27
C LYS A 253 2.63 -13.74 28.31
N GLU A 254 3.60 -12.97 27.84
CA GLU A 254 3.62 -11.52 27.80
C GLU A 254 2.66 -10.96 26.73
N ASP A 255 2.30 -11.78 25.74
CA ASP A 255 1.35 -11.44 24.67
C ASP A 255 -0.12 -11.62 25.09
N VAL A 256 -0.36 -12.12 26.32
CA VAL A 256 -1.72 -12.39 26.81
C VAL A 256 -2.34 -11.10 27.33
N ILE A 257 -3.44 -10.69 26.72
CA ILE A 257 -4.20 -9.50 27.09
C ILE A 257 -5.53 -9.86 27.76
N PRO A 258 -6.12 -8.92 28.55
CA PRO A 258 -7.47 -9.06 29.04
C PRO A 258 -8.49 -9.18 27.90
N TYR A 259 -9.62 -9.84 28.19
CA TYR A 259 -10.73 -9.99 27.25
C TYR A 259 -11.33 -8.63 26.87
N ASP A 260 -11.10 -8.21 25.62
CA ASP A 260 -11.35 -6.85 25.13
C ASP A 260 -12.65 -6.74 24.29
N SER A 261 -12.84 -5.63 23.58
CA SER A 261 -14.00 -5.42 22.70
C SER A 261 -14.00 -6.33 21.48
N VAL A 262 -12.83 -6.58 20.88
CA VAL A 262 -12.68 -7.47 19.72
C VAL A 262 -13.08 -8.90 20.11
N ALA A 263 -12.60 -9.38 21.26
CA ALA A 263 -12.98 -10.67 21.82
C ALA A 263 -14.49 -10.79 21.99
N LYS A 264 -15.13 -9.79 22.61
CA LYS A 264 -16.59 -9.78 22.86
C LYS A 264 -17.40 -9.92 21.57
N GLU A 265 -17.02 -9.17 20.54
CA GLU A 265 -17.75 -9.15 19.28
C GLU A 265 -17.56 -10.45 18.50
N VAL A 266 -16.30 -10.89 18.34
CA VAL A 266 -15.98 -12.10 17.57
C VAL A 266 -16.52 -13.35 18.25
N ASP A 267 -16.32 -13.51 19.57
CA ASP A 267 -16.78 -14.67 20.33
C ASP A 267 -18.31 -14.81 20.27
N LYS A 268 -19.03 -13.69 20.45
CA LYS A 268 -20.49 -13.67 20.29
C LYS A 268 -20.90 -14.14 18.89
N THR A 269 -20.27 -13.58 17.85
CA THR A 269 -20.67 -13.87 16.47
C THR A 269 -20.37 -15.31 16.07
N VAL A 270 -19.26 -15.88 16.54
CA VAL A 270 -18.92 -17.30 16.36
C VAL A 270 -19.94 -18.19 17.09
N ARG A 271 -20.25 -17.90 18.35
CA ARG A 271 -21.20 -18.71 19.15
C ARG A 271 -22.63 -18.66 18.64
N GLU A 272 -23.02 -17.57 17.98
CA GLU A 272 -24.30 -17.44 17.28
C GLU A 272 -24.34 -18.19 15.93
N GLY A 273 -23.21 -18.73 15.47
CA GLY A 273 -23.13 -19.51 14.23
C GLY A 273 -23.26 -18.68 12.96
N LYS A 274 -23.02 -17.36 13.02
CA LYS A 274 -23.31 -16.42 11.91
C LYS A 274 -22.28 -16.40 10.79
N ILE A 275 -21.04 -16.82 11.05
CA ILE A 275 -19.91 -16.64 10.12
C ILE A 275 -19.41 -17.96 9.53
N PHE A 276 -19.64 -19.08 10.22
CA PHE A 276 -19.00 -20.35 9.89
C PHE A 276 -20.05 -21.47 9.80
N ASP A 277 -20.10 -22.12 8.64
CA ASP A 277 -21.09 -23.15 8.32
C ASP A 277 -20.95 -24.43 9.18
N ASP A 278 -19.78 -24.67 9.78
CA ASP A 278 -19.40 -25.95 10.43
C ASP A 278 -19.51 -25.96 11.98
N ILE A 279 -20.11 -24.94 12.62
CA ILE A 279 -20.17 -24.89 14.11
C ILE A 279 -21.34 -25.71 14.68
N THR A 280 -22.28 -26.13 13.84
CA THR A 280 -23.53 -26.82 14.24
C THR A 280 -23.32 -28.09 15.08
N ASP A 281 -22.17 -28.77 14.95
CA ASP A 281 -21.87 -30.00 15.69
C ASP A 281 -21.06 -29.82 16.98
N LYS A 282 -20.49 -28.63 17.26
CA LYS A 282 -19.67 -28.39 18.46
C LYS A 282 -20.31 -27.34 19.37
N LYS A 283 -20.85 -27.80 20.50
CA LYS A 283 -21.25 -26.93 21.60
C LYS A 283 -20.01 -26.24 22.19
N LEU A 284 -19.76 -24.99 21.81
CA LEU A 284 -18.65 -24.18 22.36
C LEU A 284 -18.81 -23.85 23.86
N ASN A 285 -19.88 -24.30 24.52
CA ASN A 285 -20.13 -24.07 25.94
C ASN A 285 -19.03 -24.66 26.85
N ASP A 286 -18.41 -25.76 26.41
CA ASP A 286 -17.31 -26.42 27.13
C ASP A 286 -15.93 -25.80 26.80
N TYR A 287 -15.92 -24.71 26.01
CA TYR A 287 -14.71 -24.06 25.55
C TYR A 287 -14.64 -22.58 25.94
N GLU A 288 -13.42 -22.10 26.16
CA GLU A 288 -13.07 -20.70 26.39
C GLU A 288 -12.32 -20.15 25.18
N LEU A 289 -12.52 -18.86 24.89
CA LEU A 289 -11.81 -18.18 23.80
C LEU A 289 -10.32 -18.09 24.15
N GLN A 290 -9.48 -18.64 23.29
CA GLN A 290 -8.03 -18.65 23.46
C GLN A 290 -7.38 -17.51 22.68
N SER A 291 -7.71 -17.34 21.40
CA SER A 291 -7.12 -16.33 20.52
C SER A 291 -8.07 -15.90 19.41
N VAL A 292 -7.86 -14.67 18.94
CA VAL A 292 -8.42 -14.11 17.72
C VAL A 292 -7.24 -13.59 16.90
N GLU A 293 -6.89 -14.30 15.85
CA GLU A 293 -5.71 -14.05 15.02
C GLU A 293 -6.14 -13.53 13.66
N LEU A 294 -5.56 -12.42 13.20
CA LEU A 294 -5.83 -11.84 11.88
C LEU A 294 -4.55 -11.95 11.05
N LEU A 295 -4.66 -12.60 9.89
CA LEU A 295 -3.60 -12.88 8.95
C LEU A 295 -3.93 -12.24 7.60
N PRO A 296 -3.52 -10.98 7.37
CA PRO A 296 -3.76 -10.27 6.12
C PRO A 296 -2.97 -10.87 4.96
N TRP A 297 -3.59 -10.95 3.79
CA TRP A 297 -2.95 -11.39 2.55
C TRP A 297 -2.75 -10.25 1.57
N SER A 298 -3.63 -9.25 1.61
CA SER A 298 -3.56 -8.08 0.76
C SER A 298 -4.19 -6.87 1.45
N PHE A 299 -3.91 -5.70 0.92
CA PHE A 299 -4.44 -4.45 1.43
C PHE A 299 -4.60 -3.41 0.34
N SER A 300 -5.41 -2.39 0.62
CA SER A 300 -5.59 -1.23 -0.27
C SER A 300 -4.55 -0.15 -0.03
N GLU A 301 -4.44 0.78 -0.98
CA GLU A 301 -3.93 2.12 -0.68
C GLU A 301 -4.77 2.79 0.43
N VAL A 302 -4.27 3.89 1.00
CA VAL A 302 -5.07 4.69 1.93
C VAL A 302 -6.24 5.31 1.18
N GLN A 303 -7.45 4.93 1.57
CA GLN A 303 -8.72 5.43 1.06
C GLN A 303 -9.51 5.91 2.27
N ASP A 304 -10.16 7.07 2.16
CA ASP A 304 -11.03 7.64 3.20
C ASP A 304 -10.48 7.64 4.65
N GLY A 305 -9.16 7.78 4.80
CA GLY A 305 -8.45 7.73 6.09
C GLY A 305 -8.18 6.33 6.64
N TYR A 306 -8.37 5.29 5.82
CA TYR A 306 -8.22 3.90 6.20
C TYR A 306 -7.33 3.13 5.22
N ILE A 307 -6.64 2.12 5.74
CA ILE A 307 -6.10 1.01 4.96
C ILE A 307 -7.02 -0.18 5.17
N TYR A 308 -7.55 -0.72 4.08
CA TYR A 308 -8.39 -1.91 4.12
C TYR A 308 -7.52 -3.14 4.00
N LEU A 309 -7.77 -4.15 4.83
CA LEU A 309 -7.04 -5.42 4.86
C LEU A 309 -8.00 -6.56 4.55
N TYR A 310 -7.59 -7.43 3.63
CA TYR A 310 -8.28 -8.68 3.35
C TYR A 310 -7.41 -9.86 3.75
N GLY A 311 -7.99 -10.80 4.48
CA GLY A 311 -7.26 -11.97 4.98
C GLY A 311 -8.10 -12.92 5.80
N GLU A 312 -7.42 -13.80 6.53
CA GLU A 312 -8.03 -14.80 7.40
C GLU A 312 -8.12 -14.32 8.85
N GLN A 313 -9.30 -14.45 9.44
CA GLN A 313 -9.50 -14.44 10.88
C GLN A 313 -9.59 -15.88 11.39
N ARG A 314 -8.62 -16.29 12.21
CA ARG A 314 -8.62 -17.56 12.93
C ARG A 314 -9.06 -17.32 14.36
N VAL A 315 -10.11 -18.02 14.77
CA VAL A 315 -10.62 -17.96 16.13
C VAL A 315 -10.38 -19.32 16.78
N THR A 316 -9.54 -19.34 17.80
CA THR A 316 -9.21 -20.57 18.53
C THR A 316 -9.82 -20.56 19.90
N TYR A 317 -10.42 -21.69 20.24
CA TYR A 317 -11.02 -22.01 21.51
C TYR A 317 -10.26 -23.15 22.17
N ARG A 318 -10.23 -23.17 23.50
CA ARG A 318 -9.64 -24.23 24.30
C ARG A 318 -10.65 -24.82 25.25
N ASP A 319 -10.65 -26.14 25.36
CA ASP A 319 -11.53 -26.88 26.27
C ASP A 319 -11.30 -26.45 27.72
N LYS A 320 -12.36 -26.19 28.49
CA LYS A 320 -12.28 -25.78 29.90
C LYS A 320 -11.56 -26.80 30.79
N LYS A 321 -11.61 -28.09 30.43
CA LYS A 321 -10.95 -29.20 31.13
C LYS A 321 -9.69 -29.67 30.41
N TYR A 322 -9.07 -28.81 29.59
CA TYR A 322 -7.90 -29.19 28.79
C TYR A 322 -6.76 -29.78 29.62
N LYS A 323 -6.49 -29.29 30.83
CA LYS A 323 -5.42 -29.80 31.70
C LYS A 323 -5.62 -31.26 32.08
N GLU A 324 -6.84 -31.63 32.47
CA GLU A 324 -7.20 -33.02 32.77
C GLU A 324 -7.02 -33.88 31.52
N LYS A 325 -7.56 -33.44 30.39
CA LYS A 325 -7.45 -34.17 29.11
C LYS A 325 -5.99 -34.39 28.70
N LEU A 326 -5.17 -33.35 28.74
CA LEU A 326 -3.73 -33.43 28.43
C LEU A 326 -2.98 -34.39 29.37
N SER A 327 -3.31 -34.40 30.67
CA SER A 327 -2.66 -35.28 31.66
C SER A 327 -2.92 -36.78 31.41
N THR A 328 -4.02 -37.11 30.73
CA THR A 328 -4.40 -38.49 30.39
C THR A 328 -3.91 -38.95 29.02
N MET A 329 -3.30 -38.06 28.23
CA MET A 329 -2.80 -38.38 26.90
C MET A 329 -1.46 -39.10 26.94
N GLU A 330 -1.25 -40.04 26.03
CA GLU A 330 0.01 -40.76 25.89
C GLU A 330 1.20 -39.80 25.76
N GLU A 331 2.26 -40.04 26.53
CA GLU A 331 3.46 -39.21 26.55
C GLU A 331 4.12 -39.10 25.18
N ARG A 332 4.01 -40.14 24.34
CA ARG A 332 4.62 -40.23 22.99
C ARG A 332 4.02 -39.29 21.95
N LEU A 333 2.84 -38.73 22.19
CA LEU A 333 2.24 -37.76 21.28
C LEU A 333 3.05 -36.46 21.30
N LEU A 334 3.28 -35.89 20.12
CA LEU A 334 3.89 -34.57 20.02
C LEU A 334 2.99 -33.52 20.71
N ASN A 335 3.60 -32.54 21.38
CA ASN A 335 2.84 -31.50 22.10
C ASN A 335 1.85 -30.76 21.17
N SER A 336 2.22 -30.54 19.91
CA SER A 336 1.35 -29.94 18.90
C SER A 336 0.14 -30.82 18.53
N GLU A 337 0.23 -32.14 18.63
CA GLU A 337 -0.90 -33.04 18.41
C GLU A 337 -1.81 -33.11 19.64
N LYS A 338 -1.22 -33.12 20.84
CA LYS A 338 -1.97 -33.06 22.10
C LYS A 338 -2.81 -31.78 22.16
N ILE A 339 -2.23 -30.64 21.82
CA ILE A 339 -2.94 -29.35 21.87
C ILE A 339 -4.09 -29.31 20.86
N LYS A 340 -3.91 -29.83 19.64
CA LYS A 340 -4.97 -29.94 18.61
C LYS A 340 -6.19 -30.74 19.07
N ARG A 341 -6.03 -31.68 20.01
CA ARG A 341 -7.14 -32.49 20.53
C ARG A 341 -7.98 -31.79 21.60
N VAL A 342 -7.44 -30.72 22.20
CA VAL A 342 -8.12 -29.92 23.24
C VAL A 342 -8.47 -28.51 22.76
N THR A 343 -8.17 -28.19 21.50
CA THR A 343 -8.54 -26.93 20.87
C THR A 343 -9.57 -27.14 19.78
N TYR A 344 -10.30 -26.07 19.51
CA TYR A 344 -11.16 -25.95 18.34
C TYR A 344 -10.83 -24.64 17.64
N THR A 345 -10.54 -24.70 16.35
CA THR A 345 -10.24 -23.51 15.54
C THR A 345 -11.26 -23.41 14.43
N THR A 346 -11.78 -22.21 14.22
CA THR A 346 -12.61 -21.86 13.09
C THR A 346 -11.98 -20.71 12.31
N ILE A 347 -12.18 -20.67 10.98
CA ILE A 347 -11.49 -19.75 10.07
C ILE A 347 -12.50 -19.10 9.13
N ALA A 348 -12.44 -17.77 9.04
CA ALA A 348 -13.26 -16.96 8.14
C ALA A 348 -12.37 -16.00 7.38
N ARG A 349 -12.70 -15.76 6.12
CA ARG A 349 -12.09 -14.68 5.36
C ARG A 349 -12.88 -13.41 5.64
N MET A 350 -12.19 -12.28 5.78
CA MET A 350 -12.84 -11.02 6.07
C MET A 350 -12.12 -9.84 5.45
N LEU A 351 -12.90 -8.79 5.20
CA LEU A 351 -12.40 -7.45 4.94
C LEU A 351 -12.52 -6.65 6.24
N CYS A 352 -11.45 -6.00 6.63
CA CYS A 352 -11.43 -5.02 7.72
C CYS A 352 -10.72 -3.75 7.30
N ARG A 353 -10.74 -2.75 8.16
CA ARG A 353 -10.02 -1.49 7.93
C ARG A 353 -9.33 -1.01 9.20
N ILE A 354 -8.20 -0.33 9.00
CA ILE A 354 -7.40 0.29 10.06
C ILE A 354 -7.30 1.78 9.76
N ASN A 355 -7.61 2.61 10.77
CA ASN A 355 -7.48 4.05 10.64
C ASN A 355 -5.99 4.45 10.57
N VAL A 356 -5.61 5.29 9.61
CA VAL A 356 -4.21 5.71 9.44
C VAL A 356 -3.70 6.53 10.63
N ASP A 357 -4.57 7.27 11.32
CA ASP A 357 -4.20 8.01 12.52
C ASP A 357 -3.88 7.08 13.68
N ASP A 358 -4.56 5.94 13.79
CA ASP A 358 -4.20 4.90 14.77
C ASP A 358 -2.82 4.33 14.44
N ILE A 359 -2.50 4.12 13.15
CA ILE A 359 -1.15 3.72 12.72
C ILE A 359 -0.10 4.78 13.08
N LYS A 360 -0.45 6.08 13.01
CA LYS A 360 0.47 7.17 13.37
C LYS A 360 0.66 7.32 14.89
N ASN A 361 -0.40 7.09 15.68
CA ASN A 361 -0.46 7.42 17.10
C ASN A 361 -0.22 6.26 18.07
N THR A 362 -0.47 5.01 17.65
CA THR A 362 -0.27 3.83 18.51
C THR A 362 1.20 3.73 18.93
N SER A 363 1.51 3.25 20.14
CA SER A 363 2.89 3.03 20.57
C SER A 363 3.50 1.77 19.94
N GLU A 364 4.81 1.56 20.05
CA GLU A 364 5.50 0.45 19.37
C GLU A 364 5.06 -0.94 19.84
N ASP A 365 4.66 -1.07 21.11
CA ASP A 365 4.34 -2.34 21.74
C ASP A 365 2.82 -2.60 21.86
N ASP A 366 2.00 -1.63 21.46
CA ASP A 366 0.54 -1.70 21.61
C ASP A 366 -0.13 -2.45 20.46
N TYR A 367 -1.30 -3.02 20.77
CA TYR A 367 -2.20 -3.61 19.78
C TYR A 367 -2.87 -2.52 18.95
N ILE A 368 -3.00 -2.75 17.66
CA ILE A 368 -3.77 -1.87 16.79
C ILE A 368 -5.21 -2.37 16.69
N ASN A 369 -6.16 -1.45 16.77
CA ASN A 369 -7.56 -1.76 16.54
C ASN A 369 -7.85 -1.81 15.03
N TYR A 370 -8.81 -2.64 14.66
CA TYR A 370 -9.34 -2.73 13.31
C TYR A 370 -10.85 -2.88 13.36
N GLU A 371 -11.53 -2.41 12.33
CA GLU A 371 -12.97 -2.50 12.19
C GLU A 371 -13.31 -3.56 11.15
N LEU A 372 -14.20 -4.49 11.51
CA LEU A 372 -14.77 -5.42 10.55
C LEU A 372 -15.65 -4.66 9.54
N VAL A 373 -15.37 -4.85 8.25
CA VAL A 373 -16.25 -4.38 7.17
C VAL A 373 -17.24 -5.48 6.82
N CYS A 374 -16.74 -6.68 6.53
CA CYS A 374 -17.58 -7.83 6.20
C CYS A 374 -16.83 -9.16 6.36
N TYR A 375 -17.59 -10.23 6.41
CA TYR A 375 -17.07 -11.58 6.21
C TYR A 375 -17.26 -12.01 4.75
N ASP A 376 -16.20 -12.57 4.14
CA ASP A 376 -16.29 -13.28 2.87
C ASP A 376 -16.84 -14.69 3.13
N LEU A 377 -18.16 -14.78 3.24
CA LEU A 377 -18.87 -16.04 3.45
C LEU A 377 -18.71 -17.00 2.25
N ASN A 378 -18.37 -16.48 1.07
CA ASN A 378 -18.14 -17.26 -0.14
C ASN A 378 -16.66 -17.69 -0.32
N LYS A 379 -15.83 -17.39 0.69
CA LYS A 379 -14.44 -17.83 0.91
C LYS A 379 -13.51 -17.78 -0.31
N ASN A 380 -13.59 -16.83 -1.24
CA ASN A 380 -12.79 -16.84 -2.48
C ASN A 380 -12.70 -15.49 -3.22
N TRP A 381 -12.31 -14.40 -2.55
CA TRP A 381 -11.93 -13.19 -3.29
C TRP A 381 -10.51 -13.32 -3.84
N GLY A 382 -10.34 -13.05 -5.14
CA GLY A 382 -9.02 -12.98 -5.79
C GLY A 382 -8.28 -11.66 -5.55
N GLY A 383 -8.98 -10.66 -5.00
CA GLY A 383 -8.51 -9.31 -4.73
C GLY A 383 -9.69 -8.37 -4.53
N PHE A 384 -9.42 -7.13 -4.11
CA PHE A 384 -10.43 -6.11 -3.93
C PHE A 384 -9.88 -4.73 -4.28
N ILE A 385 -10.77 -3.81 -4.66
CA ILE A 385 -10.45 -2.41 -4.92
C ILE A 385 -11.42 -1.55 -4.12
N ILE A 386 -10.88 -0.58 -3.38
CA ILE A 386 -11.67 0.42 -2.66
C ILE A 386 -11.77 1.67 -3.51
N ASN A 387 -12.99 2.10 -3.80
CA ASN A 387 -13.24 3.38 -4.46
C ASN A 387 -14.57 3.97 -3.95
N ASN A 388 -14.56 5.24 -3.53
CA ASN A 388 -15.75 5.98 -3.12
C ASN A 388 -16.66 5.19 -2.15
N LYS A 389 -16.10 4.78 -1.00
CA LYS A 389 -16.77 3.99 0.06
C LYS A 389 -17.35 2.64 -0.38
N ASN A 390 -16.91 2.12 -1.52
CA ASN A 390 -17.30 0.80 -1.96
C ASN A 390 -16.07 -0.07 -2.16
N ALA A 391 -16.18 -1.34 -1.72
CA ALA A 391 -15.28 -2.39 -2.10
C ALA A 391 -15.83 -3.12 -3.33
N TYR A 392 -15.01 -3.25 -4.35
CA TYR A 392 -15.30 -4.01 -5.57
C TYR A 392 -14.47 -5.28 -5.58
N VAL A 393 -15.10 -6.40 -5.89
CA VAL A 393 -14.44 -7.71 -5.92
C VAL A 393 -14.69 -8.36 -7.26
N LEU A 394 -13.60 -8.80 -7.90
CA LEU A 394 -13.66 -9.66 -9.08
C LEU A 394 -13.56 -11.11 -8.63
N LYS A 395 -14.52 -11.94 -9.06
CA LYS A 395 -14.54 -13.37 -8.80
C LYS A 395 -14.66 -14.15 -10.10
N GLU A 396 -14.01 -15.30 -10.14
CA GLU A 396 -14.09 -16.26 -11.25
C GLU A 396 -14.60 -17.61 -10.72
N ASP A 397 -15.25 -18.41 -11.57
CA ASP A 397 -15.56 -19.80 -11.24
C ASP A 397 -14.27 -20.62 -11.02
N GLU A 398 -14.27 -21.52 -10.02
CA GLU A 398 -13.09 -22.28 -9.63
C GLU A 398 -12.55 -23.21 -10.74
N TYR A 399 -11.22 -23.34 -10.77
CA TYR A 399 -10.47 -24.00 -11.84
C TYR A 399 -10.71 -25.52 -11.96
N PHE A 400 -11.11 -26.18 -10.87
CA PHE A 400 -11.10 -27.64 -10.73
C PHE A 400 -12.36 -28.36 -11.21
N ASP A 401 -13.43 -27.63 -11.54
CA ASP A 401 -14.62 -28.23 -12.14
C ASP A 401 -14.45 -28.29 -13.67
N SER A 402 -13.53 -29.16 -14.12
CA SER A 402 -13.13 -29.37 -15.52
C SER A 402 -14.27 -29.87 -16.43
N SER A 403 -15.50 -29.93 -15.92
CA SER A 403 -16.70 -30.36 -16.62
C SER A 403 -17.55 -29.21 -17.17
N LYS A 404 -17.30 -27.96 -16.75
CA LYS A 404 -18.07 -26.78 -17.17
C LYS A 404 -17.36 -26.05 -18.30
N GLU A 405 -17.87 -26.23 -19.51
CA GLU A 405 -17.46 -25.50 -20.73
C GLU A 405 -17.72 -23.98 -20.64
N ASP A 406 -18.54 -23.55 -19.68
CA ASP A 406 -18.91 -22.16 -19.43
C ASP A 406 -18.39 -21.68 -18.07
N ARG A 407 -17.30 -20.90 -18.06
CA ARG A 407 -16.80 -20.20 -16.86
C ARG A 407 -17.27 -18.75 -16.87
N ASN A 408 -17.75 -18.27 -15.72
CA ASN A 408 -18.21 -16.90 -15.55
C ASN A 408 -17.22 -16.05 -14.75
N ILE A 409 -17.28 -14.75 -15.02
CA ILE A 409 -16.73 -13.69 -14.19
C ILE A 409 -17.90 -13.00 -13.49
N TYR A 410 -17.70 -12.66 -12.23
CA TYR A 410 -18.64 -11.94 -11.40
C TYR A 410 -17.95 -10.71 -10.83
N VAL A 411 -18.68 -9.59 -10.79
CA VAL A 411 -18.28 -8.40 -10.07
C VAL A 411 -19.27 -8.19 -8.94
N TYR A 412 -18.73 -8.06 -7.73
CA TYR A 412 -19.49 -7.70 -6.55
C TYR A 412 -19.14 -6.27 -6.16
N SER A 413 -20.13 -5.54 -5.66
CA SER A 413 -19.96 -4.23 -5.03
C SER A 413 -20.50 -4.29 -3.62
N MET A 414 -19.76 -3.71 -2.69
CA MET A 414 -20.05 -3.70 -1.27
C MET A 414 -19.90 -2.29 -0.71
N GLU A 415 -20.90 -1.81 0.01
CA GLU A 415 -20.77 -0.56 0.76
C GLU A 415 -19.96 -0.84 2.04
N VAL A 416 -18.83 -0.16 2.22
CA VAL A 416 -17.88 -0.48 3.31
C VAL A 416 -18.39 -0.11 4.70
N ASP A 417 -19.33 0.83 4.80
CA ASP A 417 -19.87 1.28 6.09
C ASP A 417 -20.97 0.32 6.63
N THR A 418 -21.66 -0.40 5.73
CA THR A 418 -22.73 -1.34 6.12
C THR A 418 -22.35 -2.81 5.95
N GLY A 419 -21.32 -3.10 5.16
CA GLY A 419 -20.91 -4.47 4.82
C GLY A 419 -21.88 -5.18 3.87
N LEU A 420 -22.92 -4.49 3.37
CA LEU A 420 -23.89 -5.05 2.43
C LEU A 420 -23.26 -5.16 1.05
N TYR A 421 -23.28 -6.35 0.47
CA TYR A 421 -22.75 -6.61 -0.86
C TYR A 421 -23.77 -7.24 -1.79
N LYS A 422 -23.63 -6.95 -3.06
CA LYS A 422 -24.45 -7.52 -4.13
C LYS A 422 -23.59 -7.86 -5.34
N GLU A 423 -23.99 -8.91 -6.05
CA GLU A 423 -23.51 -9.12 -7.41
C GLU A 423 -24.09 -8.00 -8.28
N ILE A 424 -23.22 -7.27 -8.97
CA ILE A 424 -23.64 -6.19 -9.88
C ILE A 424 -23.49 -6.61 -11.35
N TYR A 425 -22.60 -7.56 -11.62
CA TYR A 425 -22.32 -7.97 -12.99
C TYR A 425 -21.90 -9.43 -13.05
N ARG A 426 -22.35 -10.11 -14.10
CA ARG A 426 -21.98 -11.48 -14.44
C ARG A 426 -21.88 -11.62 -15.94
N LYS A 427 -20.82 -12.26 -16.41
CA LYS A 427 -20.71 -12.67 -17.82
C LYS A 427 -19.92 -13.96 -17.97
N LYS A 428 -20.11 -14.64 -19.10
CA LYS A 428 -19.20 -15.69 -19.55
C LYS A 428 -17.84 -15.08 -19.92
N ARG A 429 -16.76 -15.81 -19.65
CA ARG A 429 -15.41 -15.42 -20.06
C ARG A 429 -15.29 -15.38 -21.58
N PHE A 430 -14.47 -14.46 -22.09
CA PHE A 430 -14.11 -14.44 -23.52
C PHE A 430 -13.18 -15.60 -23.90
N PHE A 431 -12.32 -16.03 -22.97
CA PHE A 431 -11.32 -17.07 -23.21
C PHE A 431 -11.57 -18.30 -22.30
N ILE A 432 -11.48 -19.52 -22.84
CA ILE A 432 -11.55 -20.82 -22.12
C ILE A 432 -10.15 -21.40 -21.80
N GLY A 433 -9.74 -21.55 -20.52
CA GLY A 433 -8.38 -22.02 -20.14
C GLY A 433 -7.74 -21.35 -18.91
N ASN A 434 -6.39 -21.36 -18.84
CA ASN A 434 -5.57 -20.82 -17.73
C ASN A 434 -5.29 -19.32 -17.88
N TYR A 435 -6.19 -18.47 -17.39
CA TYR A 435 -6.16 -17.05 -17.68
C TYR A 435 -6.38 -16.17 -16.46
N SER A 436 -5.71 -15.03 -16.45
CA SER A 436 -5.97 -13.95 -15.51
C SER A 436 -7.06 -13.03 -16.04
N SER A 437 -7.94 -12.60 -15.15
CA SER A 437 -8.71 -11.39 -15.34
C SER A 437 -8.29 -10.37 -14.30
N GLU A 438 -8.20 -9.11 -14.70
CA GLU A 438 -7.88 -7.98 -13.83
C GLU A 438 -9.05 -7.00 -13.84
N MET A 439 -9.27 -6.33 -12.71
CA MET A 439 -10.30 -5.31 -12.58
C MET A 439 -9.65 -4.00 -12.19
N PHE A 440 -10.14 -2.90 -12.73
CA PHE A 440 -9.77 -1.55 -12.33
C PHE A 440 -11.02 -0.71 -12.15
N VAL A 441 -11.05 0.14 -11.14
CA VAL A 441 -12.22 0.95 -10.79
C VAL A 441 -11.88 2.42 -10.89
N THR A 442 -12.73 3.16 -11.59
CA THR A 442 -12.69 4.62 -11.71
C THR A 442 -13.95 5.20 -11.08
N ASP A 443 -14.05 6.52 -11.02
CA ASP A 443 -15.22 7.17 -10.42
C ASP A 443 -16.53 6.88 -11.18
N LYS A 444 -16.44 6.62 -12.49
CA LYS A 444 -17.60 6.36 -13.37
C LYS A 444 -17.76 4.89 -13.77
N TYR A 445 -16.66 4.17 -13.99
CA TYR A 445 -16.69 2.83 -14.57
C TYR A 445 -15.80 1.82 -13.87
N ILE A 446 -16.13 0.55 -14.07
CA ILE A 446 -15.28 -0.60 -13.77
C ILE A 446 -14.81 -1.16 -15.10
N PHE A 447 -13.50 -1.39 -15.21
CA PHE A 447 -12.86 -2.02 -16.36
C PHE A 447 -12.45 -3.44 -15.98
N ILE A 448 -12.76 -4.39 -16.84
CA ILE A 448 -12.42 -5.80 -16.71
C ILE A 448 -11.54 -6.15 -17.89
N TYR A 449 -10.30 -6.50 -17.58
CA TYR A 449 -9.31 -6.98 -18.53
C TYR A 449 -9.35 -8.50 -18.49
N GLU A 450 -9.50 -9.13 -19.64
CA GLU A 450 -9.41 -10.58 -19.79
C GLU A 450 -8.28 -10.90 -20.76
N GLY A 451 -7.32 -11.70 -20.32
CA GLY A 451 -6.23 -12.20 -21.16
C GLY A 451 -6.50 -13.61 -21.67
N SER A 452 -5.90 -13.98 -22.80
CA SER A 452 -5.71 -15.37 -23.20
C SER A 452 -4.44 -15.94 -22.57
N GLU A 453 -4.06 -17.17 -22.95
CA GLU A 453 -2.88 -17.84 -22.38
C GLU A 453 -1.66 -16.98 -22.66
N TYR A 454 -0.84 -16.76 -21.63
CA TYR A 454 0.37 -15.93 -21.70
C TYR A 454 0.14 -14.49 -22.21
N GLY A 455 -1.09 -13.96 -22.12
CA GLY A 455 -1.42 -12.59 -22.53
C GLY A 455 -1.37 -12.32 -24.04
N VAL A 456 -1.36 -13.38 -24.88
CA VAL A 456 -1.25 -13.23 -26.35
C VAL A 456 -2.38 -12.35 -26.91
N LYS A 457 -3.61 -12.61 -26.48
CA LYS A 457 -4.79 -11.78 -26.73
C LYS A 457 -5.28 -11.20 -25.43
N GLU A 458 -5.87 -10.01 -25.50
CA GLU A 458 -6.46 -9.33 -24.35
C GLU A 458 -7.70 -8.59 -24.86
N CYS A 459 -8.75 -8.54 -24.05
CA CYS A 459 -9.93 -7.73 -24.34
C CYS A 459 -10.32 -6.93 -23.11
N ILE A 460 -11.02 -5.82 -23.32
CA ILE A 460 -11.38 -4.89 -22.25
C ILE A 460 -12.88 -4.66 -22.29
N THR A 461 -13.55 -5.07 -21.21
CA THR A 461 -14.97 -4.76 -20.96
C THR A 461 -15.06 -3.60 -19.98
N ARG A 462 -15.92 -2.62 -20.27
CA ARG A 462 -16.28 -1.53 -19.35
C ARG A 462 -17.72 -1.72 -18.91
N ILE A 463 -17.99 -1.56 -17.62
CA ILE A 463 -19.34 -1.52 -17.04
C ILE A 463 -19.49 -0.26 -16.19
N ASN A 464 -20.71 0.23 -16.01
CA ASN A 464 -20.99 1.25 -15.00
C ASN A 464 -20.75 0.68 -13.60
N ARG A 465 -20.54 1.55 -12.61
CA ARG A 465 -20.31 1.12 -11.21
C ARG A 465 -21.45 0.32 -10.57
N ASP A 466 -22.66 0.44 -11.10
CA ASP A 466 -23.82 -0.35 -10.71
C ASP A 466 -23.96 -1.67 -11.49
N GLY A 467 -23.02 -1.95 -12.40
CA GLY A 467 -22.96 -3.14 -13.25
C GLY A 467 -23.71 -3.02 -14.58
N ASN A 468 -24.43 -1.91 -14.79
CA ASN A 468 -25.19 -1.71 -16.01
C ASN A 468 -24.32 -1.29 -17.20
N ASN A 469 -24.94 -1.29 -18.39
CA ASN A 469 -24.36 -0.82 -19.63
C ASN A 469 -22.98 -1.44 -19.98
N PRO A 470 -22.88 -2.78 -20.02
CA PRO A 470 -21.61 -3.41 -20.37
C PRO A 470 -21.25 -3.17 -21.83
N VAL A 471 -20.05 -2.67 -22.06
CA VAL A 471 -19.50 -2.34 -23.37
C VAL A 471 -18.16 -3.03 -23.54
N LEU A 472 -17.99 -3.81 -24.61
CA LEU A 472 -16.69 -4.24 -25.08
C LEU A 472 -16.00 -3.03 -25.71
N VAL A 473 -14.93 -2.57 -25.07
CA VAL A 473 -14.18 -1.38 -25.49
C VAL A 473 -13.13 -1.78 -26.52
N MET A 474 -12.35 -2.81 -26.22
CA MET A 474 -11.30 -3.37 -27.07
C MET A 474 -11.55 -4.86 -27.28
N ASP A 475 -11.47 -5.32 -28.54
CA ASP A 475 -11.59 -6.73 -28.89
C ASP A 475 -10.27 -7.50 -28.72
N GLU A 476 -10.29 -8.81 -28.95
CA GLU A 476 -9.12 -9.67 -28.78
C GLU A 476 -7.99 -9.43 -29.79
N ASN A 477 -8.24 -8.62 -30.83
CA ASN A 477 -7.26 -8.21 -31.83
C ASN A 477 -6.65 -6.83 -31.50
N GLY A 478 -7.19 -6.12 -30.50
CA GLY A 478 -6.76 -4.80 -30.10
C GLY A 478 -7.38 -3.66 -30.90
N GLU A 479 -8.53 -3.90 -31.52
CA GLU A 479 -9.32 -2.88 -32.20
C GLU A 479 -10.34 -2.25 -31.26
N ILE A 480 -10.56 -0.94 -31.42
CA ILE A 480 -11.61 -0.21 -30.70
C ILE A 480 -12.96 -0.61 -31.31
N VAL A 481 -13.81 -1.25 -30.52
CA VAL A 481 -15.09 -1.80 -31.01
C VAL A 481 -16.31 -1.09 -30.44
N MET A 482 -16.26 -0.64 -29.18
CA MET A 482 -17.38 0.04 -28.49
C MET A 482 -18.72 -0.68 -28.66
N LYS A 483 -18.70 -2.01 -28.51
CA LYS A 483 -19.86 -2.87 -28.76
C LYS A 483 -20.61 -3.17 -27.47
N GLN A 484 -21.91 -2.89 -27.44
CA GLN A 484 -22.77 -3.28 -26.32
C GLN A 484 -22.77 -4.80 -26.13
N LEU A 485 -22.62 -5.24 -24.88
CA LEU A 485 -22.76 -6.64 -24.50
C LEU A 485 -24.16 -6.92 -23.94
N GLU A 486 -24.66 -8.12 -24.17
CA GLU A 486 -25.94 -8.55 -23.61
C GLU A 486 -25.80 -8.78 -22.10
N PHE A 487 -26.72 -8.17 -21.34
CA PHE A 487 -26.80 -8.30 -19.90
C PHE A 487 -27.93 -9.27 -19.53
N LYS A 488 -27.61 -10.35 -18.81
CA LYS A 488 -28.62 -11.22 -18.21
C LYS A 488 -28.78 -10.84 -16.74
N ASN A 489 -29.74 -9.97 -16.46
CA ASN A 489 -30.31 -9.89 -15.11
C ASN A 489 -31.21 -11.11 -14.94
N GLU A 490 -30.73 -12.16 -14.31
CA GLU A 490 -31.64 -13.11 -13.67
C GLU A 490 -32.16 -12.42 -12.40
N GLU A 491 -33.31 -11.75 -12.52
CA GLU A 491 -34.13 -11.42 -11.37
C GLU A 491 -34.39 -12.74 -10.62
N LYS A 492 -33.76 -12.91 -9.45
CA LYS A 492 -34.23 -13.90 -8.48
C LYS A 492 -35.60 -13.42 -8.00
N GLY A 493 -36.64 -13.84 -8.71
CA GLY A 493 -38.00 -13.79 -8.23
C GLY A 493 -38.06 -14.45 -6.86
N GLY A 494 -38.57 -13.71 -5.88
CA GLY A 494 -38.79 -14.25 -4.55
C GLY A 494 -39.80 -15.38 -4.58
N GLU A 495 -39.46 -16.46 -3.90
CA GLU A 495 -40.39 -17.28 -3.11
C GLU A 495 -39.77 -17.53 -1.74
#